data_AF-A0A150XA74-F1
#
_entry.id   AF-A0A150XA74-F1
#
_cell.length_a   1.000
_cell.length_b   1.000
_cell.length_c   1.000
_cell.angle_alpha   90.00
_cell.angle_beta   90.00
_cell.angle_gamma   90.00
#
_symmetry.space_group_name_H-M   'P 1'
#
loop_
_entity.id
_entity.type
_entity.pdbx_description
1 polymer ?
#
loop_
_entity_poly.entity_id
_entity_poly.type
_entity_poly.pdbx_seq_one_letter_code
_entity_poly.pdbx_strand_id
1 'polypeptide(L)'
;MILFCYFQIKPIERIAFSFTEKDVLSEIDAAFNFVEADSKSEPFLVQEIAKMIAESEQVICFFDVVESEGLGALSKAIEALRKSKANRLFFVDGKNQQLQKVLQMLKQPVHNFESTAQLKAVLTKSINS
;
A
#
# COMPACT_ATOMS: atom_id res chain seq x y z
N MET A 1 13.84 -3.93 -7.52
CA MET A 1 12.42 -4.02 -7.93
C MET A 1 11.59 -3.04 -7.12
N ILE A 2 10.64 -2.35 -7.77
CA ILE A 2 9.64 -1.51 -7.11
C ILE A 2 8.28 -2.23 -7.07
N LEU A 3 7.74 -2.41 -5.87
CA LEU A 3 6.45 -3.02 -5.63
C LEU A 3 5.44 -1.95 -5.22
N PHE A 4 4.32 -1.87 -5.94
CA PHE A 4 3.17 -1.06 -5.58
C PHE A 4 2.08 -1.96 -5.00
N CYS A 5 1.72 -1.71 -3.75
CA CYS A 5 0.66 -2.41 -3.04
C CYS A 5 -0.56 -1.50 -2.90
N TYR A 6 -1.70 -1.91 -3.45
CA TYR A 6 -3.00 -1.31 -3.11
C TYR A 6 -3.69 -2.15 -2.04
N PHE A 7 -3.90 -1.57 -0.86
CA PHE A 7 -4.45 -2.24 0.31
C PHE A 7 -5.74 -1.60 0.77
N GLN A 8 -6.80 -2.41 0.91
CA GLN A 8 -8.11 -1.94 1.30
C GLN A 8 -8.50 -2.43 2.70
N ILE A 9 -8.79 -1.50 3.61
CA ILE A 9 -9.29 -1.79 4.97
C ILE A 9 -10.70 -1.23 5.08
N LYS A 10 -11.64 -1.95 4.46
CA LYS A 10 -13.06 -1.56 4.31
C LYS A 10 -14.02 -2.75 4.51
N PRO A 11 -15.31 -2.49 4.79
CA PRO A 11 -16.36 -3.51 4.73
C PRO A 11 -16.38 -4.16 3.35
N ILE A 12 -16.80 -5.43 3.27
CA ILE A 12 -16.73 -6.21 2.02
C ILE A 12 -17.54 -5.57 0.89
N GLU A 13 -18.64 -4.89 1.25
CA GLU A 13 -19.54 -4.20 0.34
C GLU A 13 -18.93 -2.92 -0.26
N ARG A 14 -17.80 -2.45 0.28
CA ARG A 14 -17.09 -1.23 -0.13
C ARG A 14 -15.71 -1.49 -0.72
N ILE A 15 -15.33 -2.76 -0.88
CA ILE A 15 -14.09 -3.16 -1.54
C ILE A 15 -14.24 -2.87 -3.05
N ALA A 16 -13.29 -2.11 -3.59
CA ALA A 16 -13.12 -1.95 -5.02
C ALA A 16 -12.39 -3.17 -5.59
N PHE A 17 -12.77 -3.63 -6.76
CA PHE A 17 -12.10 -4.75 -7.42
C PHE A 17 -10.69 -4.39 -7.92
N SER A 18 -10.45 -3.10 -8.18
CA SER A 18 -9.17 -2.62 -8.67
C SER A 18 -8.91 -1.18 -8.24
N PHE A 19 -7.64 -0.80 -8.18
CA PHE A 19 -7.19 0.57 -7.98
C PHE A 19 -7.52 1.43 -9.21
N THR A 20 -8.27 2.52 -8.98
CA THR A 20 -8.76 3.40 -10.06
C THR A 20 -7.62 4.11 -10.80
N GLU A 21 -6.54 4.44 -10.10
CA GLU A 21 -5.41 5.20 -10.62
C GLU A 21 -4.31 4.30 -11.20
N LYS A 22 -4.60 3.02 -11.46
CA LYS A 22 -3.62 2.05 -11.95
C LYS A 22 -2.94 2.49 -13.26
N ASP A 23 -3.68 3.10 -14.17
CA ASP A 23 -3.13 3.60 -15.44
C ASP A 23 -2.05 4.68 -15.21
N VAL A 24 -2.23 5.52 -14.19
CA VAL A 24 -1.25 6.56 -13.84
C VAL A 24 0.06 5.95 -13.35
N LEU A 25 0.02 4.78 -12.71
CA LEU A 25 1.24 4.07 -12.32
C LEU A 25 2.04 3.65 -13.56
N SER A 26 1.36 3.17 -14.61
CA SER A 26 2.00 2.75 -15.86
C SER A 26 2.65 3.91 -16.63
N GLU A 27 2.14 5.15 -16.45
CA GLU A 27 2.75 6.35 -17.02
C GLU A 27 4.03 6.79 -16.30
N ILE A 28 4.22 6.37 -15.04
CA ILE A 28 5.36 6.74 -14.22
C ILE A 28 6.50 5.75 -14.44
N ASP A 29 6.21 4.45 -14.31
CA ASP A 29 7.17 3.38 -14.54
C ASP A 29 6.46 2.10 -14.97
N ALA A 30 6.78 1.60 -16.16
CA ALA A 30 6.24 0.35 -16.67
C ALA A 30 6.72 -0.89 -15.88
N ALA A 31 7.76 -0.75 -15.05
CA ALA A 31 8.37 -1.83 -14.26
C ALA A 31 7.74 -2.00 -12.86
N PHE A 32 6.67 -1.27 -12.53
CA PHE A 32 5.95 -1.51 -11.28
C PHE A 32 5.38 -2.92 -11.23
N ASN A 33 5.79 -3.67 -10.22
CA ASN A 33 5.05 -4.86 -9.83
C ASN A 33 3.86 -4.40 -9.00
N PHE A 34 2.66 -4.75 -9.42
CA PHE A 34 1.43 -4.24 -8.83
C PHE A 34 0.65 -5.37 -8.18
N VAL A 35 0.29 -5.19 -6.90
CA VAL A 35 -0.49 -6.16 -6.13
C VAL A 35 -1.65 -5.48 -5.41
N GLU A 36 -2.75 -6.21 -5.26
CA GLU A 36 -3.97 -5.75 -4.60
C GLU A 36 -4.38 -6.75 -3.55
N ALA A 37 -4.77 -6.25 -2.38
CA ALA A 37 -5.35 -7.06 -1.33
C ALA A 37 -6.24 -6.23 -0.42
N ASP A 38 -7.10 -6.90 0.31
CA ASP A 38 -8.02 -6.32 1.27
C ASP A 38 -7.97 -7.05 2.62
N SER A 39 -8.62 -6.48 3.63
CA SER A 39 -8.65 -7.04 5.00
C SER A 39 -9.26 -8.45 5.10
N LYS A 40 -9.97 -8.92 4.07
CA LYS A 40 -10.63 -10.23 3.96
C LYS A 40 -9.99 -11.12 2.89
N SER A 41 -8.93 -10.66 2.22
CA SER A 41 -8.18 -11.45 1.25
C SER A 41 -7.68 -12.78 1.82
N GLU A 42 -7.57 -13.79 0.96
CA GLU A 42 -7.18 -15.12 1.36
C GLU A 42 -5.74 -15.16 1.92
N PRO A 43 -5.45 -16.02 2.91
CA PRO A 43 -4.12 -16.09 3.54
C PRO A 43 -2.98 -16.36 2.55
N PHE A 44 -3.23 -17.14 1.50
CA PHE A 44 -2.23 -17.46 0.48
C PHE A 44 -1.81 -16.21 -0.30
N LEU A 45 -2.77 -15.42 -0.78
CA LEU A 45 -2.50 -14.16 -1.48
C LEU A 45 -1.66 -13.21 -0.62
N VAL A 46 -2.04 -13.02 0.64
CA VAL A 46 -1.31 -12.13 1.55
C VAL A 46 0.09 -12.67 1.86
N GLN A 47 0.27 -13.99 1.88
CA GLN A 47 1.57 -14.60 2.06
C GLN A 47 2.49 -14.36 0.86
N GLU A 48 1.97 -14.44 -0.37
CA GLU A 48 2.75 -14.12 -1.57
C GLU A 48 3.13 -12.63 -1.59
N ILE A 49 2.21 -11.73 -1.27
CA ILE A 49 2.50 -10.30 -1.13
C ILE A 49 3.59 -10.05 -0.08
N ALA A 50 3.54 -10.74 1.06
CA ALA A 50 4.57 -10.63 2.10
C ALA A 50 5.96 -11.07 1.62
N LYS A 51 6.05 -12.09 0.75
CA LYS A 51 7.32 -12.50 0.12
C LYS A 51 7.82 -11.43 -0.84
N MET A 52 6.95 -10.92 -1.71
CA MET A 52 7.32 -9.85 -2.64
C MET A 52 7.83 -8.60 -1.92
N ILE A 53 7.22 -8.22 -0.79
CA ILE A 53 7.67 -7.12 0.07
C ILE A 53 9.10 -7.34 0.59
N ALA A 54 9.46 -8.58 0.92
CA ALA A 54 10.78 -8.92 1.43
C ALA A 54 11.86 -8.89 0.34
N GLU A 55 11.48 -9.16 -0.91
CA GLU A 55 12.36 -9.20 -2.08
C GLU A 55 12.49 -7.84 -2.81
N SER A 56 11.63 -6.88 -2.46
CA SER A 56 11.60 -5.55 -3.07
C SER A 56 12.70 -4.63 -2.53
N GLU A 57 13.23 -3.78 -3.41
CA GLU A 57 14.16 -2.70 -3.02
C GLU A 57 13.38 -1.47 -2.54
N GLN A 58 12.22 -1.24 -3.16
CA GLN A 58 11.30 -0.19 -2.80
C GLN A 58 9.87 -0.73 -2.78
N VAL A 59 9.12 -0.35 -1.74
CA VAL A 59 7.70 -0.69 -1.60
C VAL A 59 6.90 0.58 -1.41
N ILE A 60 5.94 0.79 -2.30
CA ILE A 60 4.95 1.86 -2.19
C ILE A 60 3.64 1.20 -1.77
N CYS A 61 3.01 1.68 -0.70
CA CYS A 61 1.69 1.20 -0.33
C CYS A 61 0.68 2.34 -0.37
N PHE A 62 -0.44 2.09 -1.04
CA PHE A 62 -1.63 2.90 -1.00
C PHE A 62 -2.68 2.20 -0.14
N PHE A 63 -3.08 2.84 0.96
CA PHE A 63 -4.10 2.33 1.86
C PHE A 63 -5.41 3.09 1.65
N ASP A 64 -6.44 2.39 1.20
CA ASP A 64 -7.82 2.90 1.13
C ASP A 64 -8.61 2.33 2.30
N VAL A 65 -8.95 3.18 3.28
CA VAL A 65 -9.33 2.74 4.61
C VAL A 65 -10.53 3.48 5.19
N VAL A 66 -11.27 2.79 6.06
CA VAL A 66 -12.28 3.39 6.94
C VAL A 66 -11.98 3.12 8.41
N GLU A 67 -12.58 3.94 9.28
CA GLU A 67 -12.18 4.01 10.69
C GLU A 67 -12.52 2.77 11.50
N SER A 68 -13.65 2.13 11.19
CA SER A 68 -14.23 1.05 11.99
C SER A 68 -13.69 -0.35 11.68
N GLU A 69 -12.82 -0.49 10.67
CA GLU A 69 -12.35 -1.81 10.21
C GLU A 69 -11.00 -2.19 10.82
N GLY A 70 -10.86 -3.46 11.17
CA GLY A 70 -9.58 -4.03 11.58
C GLY A 70 -8.69 -4.34 10.37
N LEU A 71 -7.37 -4.41 10.60
CA LEU A 71 -6.40 -4.75 9.55
C LEU A 71 -6.64 -6.13 8.91
N GLY A 72 -7.23 -7.07 9.66
CA GLY A 72 -7.57 -8.40 9.17
C GLY A 72 -6.36 -9.15 8.60
N ALA A 73 -6.55 -9.77 7.44
CA ALA A 73 -5.52 -10.53 6.74
C ALA A 73 -4.26 -9.69 6.45
N LEU A 74 -4.43 -8.39 6.14
CA LEU A 74 -3.34 -7.47 5.81
C LEU A 74 -2.32 -7.26 6.95
N SER A 75 -2.66 -7.64 8.18
CA SER A 75 -1.71 -7.64 9.31
C SER A 75 -0.40 -8.37 8.97
N LYS A 76 -0.45 -9.45 8.18
CA LYS A 76 0.75 -10.19 7.73
C LYS A 76 1.60 -9.38 6.73
N ALA A 77 0.98 -8.71 5.76
CA ALA A 77 1.71 -7.85 4.83
C ALA A 77 2.33 -6.64 5.54
N ILE A 78 1.61 -6.06 6.50
CA ILE A 78 2.11 -4.95 7.32
C ILE A 78 3.29 -5.40 8.20
N GLU A 79 3.24 -6.61 8.75
CA GLU A 79 4.37 -7.19 9.49
C GLU A 79 5.59 -7.44 8.57
N ALA A 80 5.36 -7.85 7.32
CA ALA A 80 6.43 -7.96 6.33
C ALA A 80 7.04 -6.59 6.01
N LEU A 81 6.21 -5.54 5.85
CA LEU A 81 6.70 -4.16 5.69
C LEU A 81 7.58 -3.75 6.87
N ARG A 82 7.19 -4.09 8.11
CA ARG A 82 7.95 -3.76 9.32
C ARG A 82 9.35 -4.39 9.32
N LYS A 83 9.45 -5.64 8.85
CA LYS A 83 10.72 -6.40 8.80
C LYS A 83 11.56 -6.08 7.56
N SER A 84 10.94 -5.58 6.50
CA SER A 84 11.61 -5.27 5.25
C SER A 84 12.63 -4.14 5.44
N LYS A 85 13.74 -4.25 4.71
CA LYS A 85 14.76 -3.20 4.58
C LYS A 85 14.51 -2.28 3.39
N ALA A 86 13.45 -2.54 2.62
CA ALA A 86 13.08 -1.75 1.46
C ALA A 86 12.87 -0.28 1.83
N ASN A 87 13.15 0.62 0.88
CA ASN A 87 12.66 1.98 0.96
C ASN A 87 11.13 1.96 0.90
N ARG A 88 10.44 2.67 1.79
CA ARG A 88 8.97 2.57 1.92
C ARG A 88 8.32 3.93 1.78
N LEU A 89 7.25 3.98 1.00
CA LEU A 89 6.43 5.16 0.82
C LEU A 89 4.97 4.81 1.04
N PHE A 90 4.27 5.61 1.85
CA PHE A 90 2.90 5.32 2.24
C PHE A 90 1.96 6.43 1.80
N PHE A 91 0.85 6.04 1.17
CA PHE A 91 -0.31 6.88 0.90
C PHE A 91 -1.51 6.34 1.67
N VAL A 92 -2.31 7.22 2.24
CA VAL A 92 -3.53 6.86 2.96
C VAL A 92 -4.69 7.70 2.46
N ASP A 93 -5.72 7.05 1.94
CA ASP A 93 -7.02 7.62 1.69
C ASP A 93 -7.99 7.17 2.80
N GLY A 94 -8.59 8.13 3.49
CA GLY A 94 -9.44 7.90 4.65
C GLY A 94 -8.71 7.89 6.00
N LYS A 95 -9.36 7.31 7.01
CA LYS A 95 -8.87 7.33 8.40
C LYS A 95 -9.01 5.94 9.02
N ASN A 96 -7.96 5.44 9.66
CA ASN A 96 -8.00 4.22 10.45
C ASN A 96 -6.97 4.31 11.59
N GLN A 97 -7.45 4.33 12.84
CA GLN A 97 -6.58 4.58 13.99
C GLN A 97 -5.55 3.46 14.21
N GLN A 98 -5.93 2.22 13.92
CA GLN A 98 -5.03 1.08 14.06
C GLN A 98 -3.89 1.16 13.04
N LEU A 99 -4.21 1.41 11.76
CA LEU A 99 -3.22 1.59 10.71
C LEU A 99 -2.28 2.76 11.03
N GLN A 100 -2.82 3.91 11.44
CA GLN A 100 -2.02 5.10 11.76
C GLN A 100 -0.97 4.82 12.84
N LYS A 101 -1.36 4.12 13.92
CA LYS A 101 -0.41 3.71 14.98
C LYS A 101 0.71 2.84 14.42
N VAL A 102 0.37 1.88 13.56
CA VAL A 102 1.37 0.99 12.96
C VAL A 102 2.31 1.76 12.02
N LEU A 103 1.78 2.62 11.15
CA LEU A 103 2.61 3.41 10.22
C LEU A 103 3.55 4.37 10.96
N GLN A 104 3.11 4.97 12.07
CA GLN A 104 3.98 5.80 12.93
C GLN A 104 5.17 5.01 13.48
N MET A 105 4.98 3.74 13.84
CA MET A 105 6.07 2.88 14.32
C MET A 105 7.09 2.55 13.22
N LEU A 106 6.70 2.61 11.95
CA LEU A 106 7.61 2.35 10.82
C LEU A 106 8.59 3.50 10.56
N LYS A 107 8.36 4.69 11.14
CA LYS A 107 9.20 5.89 10.99
C LYS A 107 9.48 6.25 9.52
N GLN A 108 8.46 6.23 8.68
CA GLN A 108 8.56 6.58 7.25
C GLN A 108 7.57 7.68 6.89
N PRO A 109 7.80 8.38 5.76
CA PRO A 109 6.86 9.37 5.25
C PRO A 109 5.49 8.73 4.96
N VAL A 110 4.44 9.33 5.53
CA VAL A 110 3.04 8.99 5.24
C VAL A 110 2.39 10.21 4.62
N HIS A 111 1.85 10.03 3.42
CA HIS A 111 1.12 11.05 2.67
C HIS A 111 -0.37 10.76 2.78
N ASN A 112 -1.17 11.76 3.15
CA ASN A 112 -2.61 11.65 2.96
C ASN A 112 -2.89 11.85 1.47
N PHE A 113 -3.66 10.95 0.88
CA PHE A 113 -4.05 11.05 -0.51
C PHE A 113 -5.09 12.16 -0.68
N GLU A 114 -4.79 13.11 -1.55
CA GLU A 114 -5.69 14.23 -1.88
C GLU A 114 -6.15 14.18 -3.34
N SER A 115 -5.29 13.69 -4.24
CA SER A 115 -5.60 13.59 -5.67
C SER A 115 -4.61 12.70 -6.42
N THR A 116 -5.03 12.21 -7.58
CA THR A 116 -4.16 11.49 -8.53
C THR A 116 -2.95 12.31 -8.97
N ALA A 117 -3.08 13.62 -9.13
CA ALA A 117 -1.98 14.51 -9.49
C ALA A 117 -0.92 14.58 -8.39
N GLN A 118 -1.35 14.64 -7.13
CA GLN A 118 -0.46 14.59 -5.96
C GLN A 118 0.27 13.25 -5.90
N LEU A 119 -0.45 12.13 -6.06
CA LEU A 119 0.14 10.79 -6.12
C LEU A 119 1.24 10.72 -7.18
N LYS A 120 0.94 11.12 -8.42
CA LYS A 120 1.90 11.14 -9.52
C LYS A 120 3.15 11.94 -9.19
N ALA A 121 2.98 13.18 -8.68
CA ALA A 121 4.10 14.05 -8.35
C ALA A 121 5.02 13.46 -7.28
N VAL A 122 4.45 12.88 -6.22
CA VAL A 122 5.24 12.28 -5.13
C VAL A 122 5.96 11.01 -5.61
N LEU A 123 5.29 10.16 -6.38
CA LEU A 123 5.88 8.94 -6.94
C LEU A 123 7.03 9.24 -7.91
N THR A 124 6.83 10.15 -8.87
CA THR A 124 7.89 10.54 -9.81
C THR A 124 9.10 11.08 -9.09
N LYS A 125 8.92 11.85 -8.02
CA LYS A 125 10.05 12.34 -7.21
C LYS A 125 10.76 11.21 -6.48
N SER A 126 10.00 10.28 -5.88
CA SER A 126 10.57 9.19 -5.06
C SER A 126 11.35 8.16 -5.87
N ILE A 127 11.02 7.95 -7.14
CA ILE A 127 11.67 6.95 -8.00
C ILE A 127 12.97 7.51 -8.62
N ASN A 128 12.99 8.81 -8.90
CA ASN A 128 14.16 9.48 -9.49
C ASN A 128 15.17 10.00 -8.45
N SER A 129 14.94 9.74 -7.15
CA SER A 129 15.82 10.14 -6.04
C SER A 129 16.64 8.94 -5.56
#